data_AF-A0A9E2Q8D4-F1
#
_entry.id   AF-A0A9E2Q8D4-F1
#
_cell.length_a   1.000
_cell.length_b   1.000
_cell.length_c   1.000
_cell.angle_alpha   90.00
_cell.angle_beta   90.00
_cell.angle_gamma   90.00
#
_symmetry.space_group_name_H-M   'P 1'
#
loop_
_entity.id
_entity.type
_entity.pdbx_description
1 polymer ?
#
loop_
_entity_poly.entity_id
_entity_poly.type
_entity_poly.pdbx_seq_one_letter_code
_entity_poly.pdbx_strand_id
1 'polypeptide(L)'
;MEIELLPGAEKRASEFLESYHECRTRLKKVAELIEGFETPYGMELLSSVHWVAHHDSAPIRDADEAVQRIHDWNERKRRMFRPRHIRVAWGRLAEKDCLS
;
A
#
# COMPACT_ATOMS: atom_id res chain seq x y z
N MET A 1 21.05 -4.25 -14.39
CA MET A 1 19.96 -4.90 -15.16
C MET A 1 18.84 -3.89 -15.25
N GLU A 2 18.69 -3.26 -16.41
CA GLU A 2 17.51 -2.45 -16.72
C GLU A 2 16.43 -3.38 -17.25
N ILE A 3 15.22 -3.26 -16.71
CA ILE A 3 14.04 -3.91 -17.25
C ILE A 3 13.49 -2.94 -18.29
N GLU A 4 13.82 -3.16 -19.56
CA GLU A 4 13.22 -2.39 -20.66
C GLU A 4 11.91 -3.02 -21.10
N LEU A 5 10.90 -2.18 -21.36
CA LEU A 5 9.63 -2.60 -21.92
C LEU A 5 9.82 -3.00 -23.38
N LEU A 6 9.34 -4.21 -23.74
CA LEU A 6 9.30 -4.62 -25.14
C LEU A 6 8.35 -3.69 -25.93
N PRO A 7 8.70 -3.29 -27.17
CA PRO A 7 7.82 -2.49 -28.01
C PRO A 7 6.42 -3.11 -28.12
N GLY A 8 5.39 -2.34 -27.76
CA GLY A 8 3.99 -2.78 -27.78
C GLY A 8 3.59 -3.76 -26.67
N ALA A 9 4.41 -3.96 -25.63
CA ALA A 9 4.03 -4.75 -24.46
C ALA A 9 2.86 -4.11 -23.68
N GLU A 10 2.85 -2.79 -23.57
CA GLU A 10 1.76 -2.01 -22.97
C GLU A 10 0.41 -2.27 -23.66
N LYS A 11 0.41 -2.29 -25.00
CA LYS A 11 -0.80 -2.47 -25.81
C LYS A 11 -1.34 -3.89 -25.66
N ARG A 12 -0.46 -4.90 -25.74
CA ARG A 12 -0.82 -6.31 -25.52
C ARG A 12 -1.32 -6.57 -24.11
N ALA A 13 -0.71 -5.96 -23.10
CA ALA A 13 -1.18 -6.07 -21.71
C ALA A 13 -2.56 -5.42 -21.53
N SER A 14 -2.79 -4.27 -22.15
CA SER A 14 -4.08 -3.58 -22.11
C SER A 14 -5.18 -4.38 -22.81
N GLU A 15 -4.94 -4.88 -24.03
CA GLU A 15 -5.87 -5.71 -24.81
C GLU A 15 -6.22 -7.01 -24.07
N PHE A 16 -5.26 -7.65 -23.41
CA PHE A 16 -5.50 -8.84 -22.59
C PHE A 16 -6.42 -8.53 -21.40
N LEU A 17 -6.23 -7.38 -20.75
CA LEU A 17 -7.03 -6.95 -19.59
C LEU A 17 -8.43 -6.46 -19.96
N GLU A 18 -8.72 -6.13 -21.22
CA GLU A 18 -10.06 -5.72 -21.68
C GLU A 18 -11.11 -6.80 -21.44
N SER A 19 -10.73 -8.07 -21.55
CA SER A 19 -11.59 -9.22 -21.31
C SER A 19 -11.89 -9.47 -19.82
N TYR A 20 -11.22 -8.77 -18.91
CA TYR A 20 -11.28 -8.99 -17.46
C TYR A 20 -11.59 -7.70 -16.69
N HIS A 21 -12.86 -7.27 -16.78
CA HIS A 21 -13.34 -6.03 -16.16
C HIS A 21 -13.08 -5.94 -14.63
N GLU A 22 -13.24 -7.04 -13.90
CA GLU A 22 -12.93 -7.09 -12.47
C GLU A 22 -11.43 -6.91 -12.17
N CYS A 23 -10.57 -7.53 -13.00
CA CYS A 23 -9.12 -7.44 -12.85
C CYS A 23 -8.66 -5.99 -13.03
N ARG A 24 -9.17 -5.31 -14.07
CA ARG A 24 -8.91 -3.88 -14.30
C ARG A 24 -9.35 -3.00 -13.13
N THR A 25 -10.52 -3.28 -12.55
CA THR A 25 -11.05 -2.50 -11.43
C THR A 25 -10.17 -2.65 -10.19
N ARG A 26 -9.75 -3.88 -9.86
CA ARG A 26 -8.82 -4.14 -8.74
C ARG A 26 -7.45 -3.53 -8.99
N LEU A 27 -6.92 -3.67 -10.21
CA LEU A 27 -5.64 -3.09 -10.60
C LEU A 27 -5.65 -1.56 -10.48
N LYS A 28 -6.73 -0.90 -10.93
CA LYS A 28 -6.90 0.55 -10.78
C LYS A 28 -6.92 0.98 -9.31
N LYS A 29 -7.67 0.26 -8.46
CA LYS A 29 -7.69 0.53 -7.00
C LYS A 29 -6.30 0.42 -6.38
N VAL A 30 -5.54 -0.61 -6.74
CA VAL A 30 -4.16 -0.79 -6.24
C VAL A 30 -3.25 0.31 -6.77
N ALA A 31 -3.32 0.65 -8.06
CA ALA A 31 -2.52 1.71 -8.67
C ALA A 31 -2.75 3.07 -7.97
N GLU A 32 -4.01 3.42 -7.72
CA GLU A 32 -4.36 4.65 -6.98
C GLU A 32 -3.96 4.59 -5.50
N LEU A 33 -3.98 3.41 -4.88
CA LEU A 33 -3.55 3.23 -3.49
C LEU A 33 -2.05 3.48 -3.34
N ILE A 34 -1.24 2.97 -4.27
CA ILE A 34 0.22 3.03 -4.19
C ILE A 34 0.84 4.30 -4.79
N GLU A 35 0.03 5.17 -5.38
CA GLU A 35 0.51 6.42 -6.00
C GLU A 35 1.24 7.31 -4.97
N GLY A 36 2.54 7.57 -5.18
CA GLY A 36 3.43 8.26 -4.26
C GLY A 36 4.13 7.37 -3.22
N PHE A 37 3.90 6.04 -3.28
CA PHE A 37 4.48 5.02 -2.40
C PHE A 37 5.19 3.90 -3.17
N GLU A 38 5.51 4.09 -4.45
CA GLU A 38 5.97 3.04 -5.37
C GLU A 38 7.39 2.51 -5.06
N THR A 39 8.12 3.21 -4.18
CA THR A 39 9.43 2.76 -3.72
C THR A 39 9.30 1.53 -2.80
N PRO A 40 10.35 0.68 -2.69
CA PRO A 40 10.33 -0.45 -1.76
C PRO A 40 9.97 -0.03 -0.32
N TYR A 41 10.47 1.12 0.12
CA TYR A 41 10.14 1.68 1.43
C TYR A 41 8.64 2.06 1.53
N GLY A 42 8.09 2.73 0.52
CA GLY A 42 6.69 3.14 0.51
C GLY A 42 5.72 1.95 0.51
N MET A 43 6.04 0.92 -0.27
CA MET A 43 5.27 -0.32 -0.33
C MET A 43 5.33 -1.11 0.98
N GLU A 44 6.51 -1.22 1.60
CA GLU A 44 6.66 -1.89 2.91
C GLU A 44 5.92 -1.11 4.02
N LEU A 45 5.91 0.23 3.94
CA LEU A 45 5.16 1.08 4.85
C LEU A 45 3.65 0.90 4.70
N LEU A 46 3.10 1.04 3.48
CA LEU A 46 1.67 0.88 3.22
C LEU A 46 1.16 -0.48 3.66
N SER A 47 1.88 -1.54 3.28
CA SER A 47 1.52 -2.91 3.66
C SER A 47 1.59 -3.15 5.18
N SER A 48 2.59 -2.59 5.87
CA SER A 48 2.70 -2.69 7.33
C SER A 48 1.56 -1.97 8.05
N VAL A 49 1.19 -0.77 7.61
CA VAL A 49 0.07 -0.01 8.19
C VAL A 49 -1.26 -0.70 7.91
N HIS A 50 -1.48 -1.17 6.69
CA HIS A 50 -2.68 -1.94 6.34
C HIS A 50 -2.80 -3.22 7.18
N TRP A 51 -1.71 -3.95 7.38
CA TRP A 51 -1.75 -5.17 8.20
C TRP A 51 -2.18 -4.86 9.62
N VAL A 52 -1.59 -3.82 10.22
CA VAL A 52 -1.89 -3.38 11.59
C VAL A 52 -3.35 -2.92 11.72
N ALA A 53 -3.91 -2.26 10.70
CA ALA A 53 -5.32 -1.86 10.68
C ALA A 53 -6.31 -3.05 10.65
N HIS A 54 -5.96 -4.15 9.96
CA HIS A 54 -6.89 -5.25 9.67
C HIS A 54 -6.71 -6.52 10.51
N HIS A 55 -5.48 -6.81 10.94
CA HIS A 55 -5.12 -8.12 11.50
C HIS A 55 -4.69 -8.06 12.97
N ASP A 56 -4.67 -6.87 13.56
CA ASP A 56 -4.39 -6.76 14.98
C ASP A 56 -5.60 -7.23 15.80
N SER A 57 -5.32 -7.80 16.96
CA SER A 57 -6.29 -8.36 17.91
C SER A 57 -7.35 -7.35 18.39
N ALA A 58 -7.06 -6.06 18.26
CA ALA A 58 -7.98 -4.97 18.54
C ALA A 58 -8.02 -4.01 17.34
N PRO A 59 -9.21 -3.59 16.88
CA PRO A 59 -9.34 -2.66 15.77
C PRO A 59 -8.74 -1.31 16.15
N ILE A 60 -7.85 -0.83 15.29
CA ILE A 60 -7.13 0.43 15.48
C ILE A 60 -7.99 1.57 14.97
N ARG A 61 -8.11 2.62 15.77
CA ARG A 61 -9.10 3.68 15.51
C ARG A 61 -8.51 4.92 14.84
N ASP A 62 -7.20 5.10 14.97
CA ASP A 62 -6.53 6.29 14.47
C ASP A 62 -5.06 6.06 14.12
N ALA A 63 -4.47 7.08 13.51
CA ALA A 63 -3.10 7.04 13.02
C ALA A 63 -2.06 7.00 14.15
N ASP A 64 -2.37 7.47 15.36
CA ASP A 64 -1.43 7.49 16.47
C ASP A 64 -1.32 6.10 17.11
N GLU A 65 -2.43 5.38 17.22
CA GLU A 65 -2.44 3.97 17.61
C GLU A 65 -1.72 3.12 16.55
N ALA A 66 -1.87 3.41 15.25
CA ALA A 66 -1.10 2.75 14.19
C ALA A 66 0.42 2.97 14.35
N VAL A 67 0.86 4.17 14.76
CA VAL A 67 2.27 4.46 15.06
C VAL A 67 2.77 3.57 16.20
N GLN A 68 2.00 3.49 17.30
CA GLN A 68 2.37 2.69 18.46
C GLN A 68 2.51 1.21 18.08
N ARG A 69 1.50 0.62 17.43
CA ARG A 69 1.51 -0.80 17.04
C ARG A 69 2.65 -1.16 16.09
N ILE A 70 2.95 -0.30 15.10
CA ILE A 70 4.09 -0.54 14.20
C ILE A 70 5.42 -0.48 14.96
N HIS A 71 5.55 0.44 15.92
CA HIS A 71 6.77 0.60 16.71
C HIS A 71 6.96 -0.52 17.73
N ASP A 72 5.86 -1.10 18.22
CA ASP A 72 5.86 -2.21 19.16
C ASP A 72 6.07 -3.57 18.48
N TRP A 73 5.83 -3.66 17.16
CA TRP A 73 6.00 -4.91 16.42
C TRP A 73 7.45 -5.44 16.52
N ASN A 74 8.44 -4.63 16.16
CA ASN A 74 9.85 -4.94 16.36
C ASN A 74 10.74 -3.70 16.20
N GLU A 75 11.97 -3.81 16.71
CA GLU A 75 12.95 -2.72 16.70
C GLU A 75 13.34 -2.28 15.28
N ARG A 76 13.38 -3.19 14.30
CA ARG A 76 13.65 -2.85 12.90
C ARG A 76 12.57 -1.91 12.34
N LYS A 77 11.29 -2.25 12.47
CA LYS A 77 10.16 -1.45 11.97
C LYS A 77 10.09 -0.11 12.67
N ARG A 78 10.34 -0.08 13.98
CA ARG A 78 10.44 1.16 14.76
C ARG A 78 11.51 2.12 14.24
N ARG A 79 12.69 1.61 13.88
CA ARG A 79 13.80 2.42 13.34
C ARG A 79 13.54 2.84 11.88
N MET A 80 12.90 1.97 11.11
CA MET A 80 12.66 2.16 9.68
C MET A 80 11.54 3.20 9.43
N PHE A 81 10.44 3.11 10.16
CA PHE A 81 9.24 3.92 9.90
C PHE A 81 9.12 5.09 10.86
N ARG A 82 9.29 6.30 10.30
CA ARG A 82 9.08 7.53 11.07
C ARG A 82 7.58 7.74 11.33
N PRO A 83 7.18 8.22 12.52
CA PRO A 83 5.77 8.45 12.86
C PRO A 83 5.01 9.26 11.80
N ARG A 84 5.63 10.32 11.26
CA ARG A 84 5.01 11.12 10.19
C ARG A 84 4.67 10.31 8.93
N HIS A 85 5.51 9.35 8.55
CA HIS A 85 5.29 8.55 7.34
C HIS A 85 4.14 7.57 7.57
N ILE A 86 4.07 6.98 8.77
CA ILE A 86 2.95 6.12 9.19
C ILE A 86 1.63 6.88 9.13
N ARG A 87 1.57 8.12 9.63
CA ARG A 87 0.36 8.95 9.55
C ARG A 87 -0.07 9.25 8.10
N VAL A 88 0.88 9.54 7.21
CA VAL A 88 0.58 9.77 5.79
C VAL A 88 0.04 8.49 5.13
N ALA A 89 0.65 7.34 5.41
CA ALA A 89 0.17 6.05 4.92
C ALA A 89 -1.22 5.67 5.47
N TRP A 90 -1.48 5.97 6.75
CA TRP A 90 -2.81 5.79 7.36
C TRP A 90 -3.86 6.66 6.65
N GLY A 91 -3.56 7.94 6.41
CA GLY A 91 -4.43 8.85 5.68
C GLY A 91 -4.76 8.32 4.28
N ARG A 92 -3.75 7.84 3.54
CA ARG A 92 -3.95 7.22 2.23
C ARG A 92 -4.87 6.00 2.28
N LEU A 93 -4.73 5.14 3.28
CA LEU A 93 -5.60 3.98 3.46
C LEU A 93 -7.03 4.38 3.81
N ALA A 94 -7.21 5.43 4.61
CA ALA A 94 -8.52 5.98 4.93
C ALA A 94 -9.22 6.57 3.70
N GLU A 95 -8.49 7.34 2.88
CA GLU A 95 -9.00 7.96 1.65
C GLU A 95 -9.46 6.95 0.59
N LYS A 96 -8.88 5.74 0.60
CA LYS A 96 -9.16 4.69 -0.38
C LYS A 96 -10.10 3.60 0.14
N ASP A 97 -10.82 3.85 1.25
CA ASP A 97 -11.72 2.90 1.92
C ASP A 97 -11.04 1.55 2.21
N CYS A 98 -9.74 1.58 2.51
CA CYS A 98 -8.92 0.40 2.79
C CYS A 98 -8.72 0.17 4.29
N LEU A 99 -9.52 0.83 5.15
CA LEU A 99 -9.53 0.66 6.61
C LEU A 99 -10.77 -0.10 7.13
N SER A 100 -11.70 -0.48 6.25
CA SER A 100 -12.98 -1.14 6.58
C SER A 100 -12.97 -2.63 6.26
#